data_AF-A0A7S0IQN8-F1
#
_entry.id   AF-A0A7S0IQN8-F1
#
_cell.length_a   1.000
_cell.length_b   1.000
_cell.length_c   1.000
_cell.angle_alpha   90.00
_cell.angle_beta   90.00
_cell.angle_gamma   90.00
#
_symmetry.space_group_name_H-M   'P 1'
#
loop_
_entity.id
_entity.type
_entity.pdbx_description
1 polymer ?
#
loop_
_entity_poly.entity_id
_entity_poly.type
_entity_poly.pdbx_seq_one_letter_code
_entity_poly.pdbx_strand_id
1 'polypeptide(L)'
;MVDTSQPTSVAIIFDNGLTLPNIARSDWVDVEAVISFSSSDMDTIGVDTIGSITLYNNAHSLITLSAQLTCNSSISNSLSVAANLDPAPFDVDFGRVNEWQFQPSGSSLDVGVRIQAPDGEQLINFQVLCEFDLDFLTSEGATFAEAAWS
;
A
#
# COMPACT_ATOMS: atom_id res chain seq x y z
N MET A 1 -11.21 -1.63 -9.77
CA MET A 1 -10.13 -2.64 -9.79
C MET A 1 -8.84 -1.86 -9.91
N VAL A 2 -8.05 -1.86 -8.85
CA VAL A 2 -6.70 -1.30 -8.85
C VAL A 2 -5.81 -2.41 -9.36
N ASP A 3 -5.11 -2.21 -10.45
CA ASP A 3 -4.17 -3.22 -10.98
C ASP A 3 -2.83 -2.53 -11.17
N THR A 4 -2.14 -2.34 -10.05
CA THR A 4 -0.80 -1.75 -10.01
C THR A 4 0.13 -2.75 -9.35
N SER A 5 1.14 -3.19 -10.10
CA SER A 5 2.18 -4.09 -9.62
C SER A 5 3.49 -3.33 -9.42
N GLN A 6 4.18 -3.62 -8.32
CA GLN A 6 5.51 -3.09 -8.04
C GLN A 6 6.46 -4.24 -7.69
N PRO A 7 7.65 -4.31 -8.32
CA PRO A 7 8.65 -5.28 -7.93
C PRO A 7 9.21 -4.90 -6.55
N THR A 8 9.39 -5.88 -5.67
CA THR A 8 10.15 -5.66 -4.43
C THR A 8 11.65 -5.66 -4.70
N SER A 9 12.41 -5.16 -3.72
CA SER A 9 13.85 -5.40 -3.63
C SER A 9 14.11 -6.19 -2.36
N VAL A 10 14.68 -7.38 -2.52
CA VAL A 10 15.01 -8.28 -1.41
C VAL A 10 16.52 -8.32 -1.24
N ALA A 11 17.02 -8.02 -0.05
CA ALA A 11 18.44 -8.11 0.25
C ALA A 11 18.72 -9.23 1.26
N ILE A 12 19.80 -9.98 1.04
CA ILE A 12 20.34 -10.92 2.03
C ILE A 12 21.60 -10.31 2.62
N ILE A 13 21.68 -10.30 3.96
CA ILE A 13 22.85 -9.85 4.70
C ILE A 13 23.38 -11.06 5.47
N PHE A 14 24.61 -11.47 5.19
CA PHE A 14 25.29 -12.54 5.92
C PHE A 14 26.01 -11.97 7.15
N ASP A 15 26.23 -12.80 8.17
CA ASP A 15 26.94 -12.43 9.41
C ASP A 15 28.35 -11.87 9.18
N ASN A 16 28.97 -12.20 8.05
CA ASN A 16 30.28 -11.67 7.66
C ASN A 16 30.21 -10.25 7.04
N GLY A 17 29.02 -9.64 6.99
CA GLY A 17 28.79 -8.31 6.43
C GLY A 17 28.62 -8.27 4.91
N LEU A 18 28.63 -9.42 4.22
CA LEU A 18 28.31 -9.48 2.80
C LEU A 18 26.81 -9.17 2.61
N THR A 19 26.52 -8.13 1.84
CA THR A 19 25.16 -7.80 1.41
C THR A 19 24.98 -8.17 -0.05
N LEU A 20 23.97 -8.99 -0.34
CA LEU A 20 23.50 -9.26 -1.69
C LEU A 20 22.24 -8.42 -1.92
N PRO A 21 22.34 -7.28 -2.64
CA PRO A 21 21.18 -6.45 -2.92
C PRO A 21 20.31 -7.09 -4.00
N ASN A 22 19.00 -6.95 -3.86
CA ASN A 22 17.99 -7.28 -4.87
C ASN A 22 18.15 -8.69 -5.48
N ILE A 23 18.20 -9.72 -4.64
CA ILE A 23 18.34 -11.12 -5.06
C ILE A 23 17.19 -11.59 -5.96
N ALA A 24 16.02 -10.93 -5.90
CA ALA A 24 14.85 -11.19 -6.75
C ALA A 24 15.14 -11.04 -8.27
N ARG A 25 16.26 -10.40 -8.63
CA ARG A 25 16.72 -10.23 -10.02
C ARG A 25 18.01 -10.99 -10.34
N SER A 26 18.37 -11.96 -9.51
CA SER A 26 19.63 -12.69 -9.62
C SER A 26 19.46 -14.01 -10.39
N ASP A 27 20.31 -14.25 -11.39
CA ASP A 27 20.28 -15.49 -12.18
C ASP A 27 20.99 -16.66 -11.48
N TRP A 28 21.72 -16.40 -10.39
CA TRP A 28 22.52 -17.41 -9.67
C TRP A 28 21.89 -17.85 -8.34
N VAL A 29 20.82 -17.17 -7.89
CA VAL A 29 20.03 -17.55 -6.71
C VAL A 29 18.60 -17.78 -7.16
N ASP A 30 18.12 -19.01 -7.02
CA ASP A 30 16.69 -19.30 -7.15
C ASP A 30 15.98 -18.78 -5.89
N VAL A 31 15.40 -17.57 -6.01
CA VAL A 31 14.73 -16.90 -4.89
C VAL A 31 13.53 -17.70 -4.40
N GLU A 32 12.79 -18.34 -5.30
CA GLU A 32 11.63 -19.17 -4.94
C GLU A 32 12.04 -20.38 -4.09
N ALA A 33 13.25 -20.90 -4.30
CA ALA A 33 13.80 -22.00 -3.50
C ALA A 33 14.31 -21.54 -2.12
N VAL A 34 14.65 -20.27 -1.95
CA VAL A 34 15.35 -19.75 -0.75
C VAL A 34 14.43 -18.97 0.18
N ILE A 35 13.47 -18.22 -0.37
CA ILE A 35 12.59 -17.33 0.40
C ILE A 35 11.13 -17.64 0.07
N SER A 36 10.31 -17.78 1.10
CA SER A 36 8.87 -17.76 0.98
C SER A 36 8.34 -16.36 1.30
N PHE A 37 7.48 -15.85 0.42
CA PHE A 37 6.75 -14.61 0.62
C PHE A 37 5.30 -14.89 0.99
N SER A 38 4.72 -14.04 1.83
CA SER A 38 3.29 -14.11 2.15
C SER A 38 2.70 -12.73 2.46
N SER A 39 1.39 -12.64 2.30
CA SER A 39 0.58 -11.50 2.73
C SER A 39 -0.42 -11.98 3.78
N SER A 40 -0.73 -11.13 4.76
CA SER A 40 -1.81 -11.38 5.71
C SER A 40 -3.20 -11.32 5.05
N ASP A 41 -3.30 -10.70 3.88
CA ASP A 41 -4.52 -10.62 3.07
C ASP A 41 -4.15 -10.66 1.58
N MET A 42 -4.24 -11.86 1.00
CA MET A 42 -3.90 -12.13 -0.41
C MET A 42 -4.95 -11.60 -1.39
N ASP A 43 -6.18 -11.35 -0.93
CA ASP A 43 -7.26 -10.82 -1.77
C ASP A 43 -7.12 -9.30 -1.92
N THR A 44 -6.48 -8.63 -0.96
CA THR A 44 -6.20 -7.19 -1.03
C THR A 44 -4.81 -6.88 -1.60
N ILE A 45 -3.76 -7.51 -1.06
CA ILE A 45 -2.38 -7.37 -1.57
C ILE A 45 -1.80 -8.77 -1.78
N GLY A 46 -1.66 -9.15 -3.05
CA GLY A 46 -0.98 -10.38 -3.43
C GLY A 46 0.53 -10.23 -3.41
N VAL A 47 1.22 -11.31 -3.05
CA VAL A 47 2.65 -11.47 -3.26
C VAL A 47 2.93 -12.79 -3.97
N ASP A 48 3.74 -12.75 -5.02
CA ASP A 48 4.11 -13.96 -5.78
C ASP A 48 5.36 -14.66 -5.21
N THR A 49 5.78 -15.75 -5.87
CA THR A 49 6.91 -16.59 -5.45
C THR A 49 8.26 -15.90 -5.50
N ILE A 50 8.41 -14.85 -6.33
CA ILE A 50 9.64 -14.05 -6.42
C ILE A 50 9.54 -12.74 -5.61
N GLY A 51 8.43 -12.53 -4.91
CA GLY A 51 8.20 -11.37 -4.06
C GLY A 51 7.62 -10.16 -4.79
N SER A 52 7.10 -10.28 -6.01
CA SER A 52 6.36 -9.18 -6.66
C SER A 52 5.07 -8.91 -5.91
N ILE A 53 4.80 -7.63 -5.63
CA ILE A 53 3.59 -7.20 -4.91
C ILE A 53 2.58 -6.66 -5.91
N THR A 54 1.33 -7.10 -5.79
CA THR A 54 0.20 -6.59 -6.57
C THR A 54 -0.91 -6.15 -5.63
N LEU A 55 -1.34 -4.90 -5.77
CA LEU A 55 -2.51 -4.38 -5.07
C LEU A 55 -3.77 -4.71 -5.88
N TYR A 56 -4.70 -5.47 -5.30
CA TYR A 56 -5.94 -5.89 -5.94
C TYR A 56 -7.16 -5.11 -5.45
N ASN A 57 -7.23 -4.88 -4.14
CA ASN A 57 -8.34 -4.20 -3.48
C ASN A 57 -7.83 -3.15 -2.47
N ASN A 58 -8.78 -2.42 -1.90
CA ASN A 58 -8.54 -1.43 -0.87
C ASN A 58 -8.83 -2.04 0.51
N ALA A 59 -8.22 -1.51 1.57
CA ALA A 59 -8.50 -1.96 2.94
C ALA A 59 -8.24 -0.84 3.96
N HIS A 60 -9.07 -0.78 5.01
CA HIS A 60 -8.91 0.13 6.15
C HIS A 60 -7.76 -0.27 7.09
N SER A 61 -7.32 -1.54 7.04
CA SER A 61 -6.32 -2.06 7.98
C SER A 61 -4.97 -2.29 7.31
N LEU A 62 -3.91 -2.19 8.10
CA LEU A 62 -2.56 -2.49 7.63
C LEU A 62 -2.45 -3.98 7.26
N ILE A 63 -1.88 -4.23 6.08
CA ILE A 63 -1.58 -5.57 5.60
C ILE A 63 -0.11 -5.86 5.88
N THR A 64 0.16 -7.01 6.46
CA THR A 64 1.52 -7.45 6.78
C THR A 64 2.03 -8.34 5.66
N LEU A 65 3.09 -7.87 5.00
CA LEU A 65 3.87 -8.65 4.07
C LEU A 65 5.02 -9.31 4.83
N SER A 66 5.31 -10.57 4.55
CA SER A 66 6.38 -11.32 5.20
C SER A 66 7.30 -11.98 4.19
N ALA A 67 8.58 -12.06 4.54
CA ALA A 67 9.58 -12.84 3.83
C ALA A 67 10.28 -13.75 4.86
N GLN A 68 10.40 -15.03 4.55
CA GLN A 68 10.97 -16.03 5.45
C GLN A 68 11.93 -16.95 4.69
N LEU A 69 13.04 -17.32 5.32
CA LEU A 69 13.97 -18.28 4.73
C LEU A 69 13.36 -19.69 4.75
N THR A 70 13.22 -20.32 3.58
CA THR A 70 12.57 -21.64 3.44
C THR A 70 13.28 -22.73 4.24
N CYS A 71 14.62 -22.67 4.36
CA CYS A 71 15.41 -23.66 5.10
C CYS A 71 15.53 -23.36 6.60
N ASN A 72 15.12 -22.18 7.07
CA ASN A 72 15.12 -21.83 8.48
C ASN A 72 14.07 -20.75 8.78
N SER A 73 12.90 -21.17 9.28
CA SER A 73 11.78 -20.28 9.57
C SER A 73 12.03 -19.28 10.70
N SER A 74 13.09 -19.46 11.50
CA SER A 74 13.49 -18.46 12.52
C SER A 74 14.14 -17.21 11.92
N ILE A 75 14.53 -17.26 10.64
CA ILE A 75 15.02 -16.09 9.90
C ILE A 75 13.86 -15.58 9.04
N SER A 76 13.23 -14.51 9.50
CA SER A 76 12.14 -13.85 8.79
C SER A 76 12.16 -12.35 9.03
N ASN A 77 11.45 -11.63 8.18
CA ASN A 77 11.16 -10.23 8.36
C ASN A 77 9.75 -9.92 7.85
N SER A 78 9.17 -8.83 8.35
CA SER A 78 7.85 -8.37 7.92
C SER A 78 7.81 -6.86 7.73
N LEU A 79 6.89 -6.43 6.89
CA LEU A 79 6.60 -5.04 6.59
C LEU A 79 5.09 -4.84 6.62
N SER A 80 4.63 -3.92 7.47
CA SER A 80 3.23 -3.47 7.45
C SER A 80 3.07 -2.36 6.43
N VAL A 81 2.14 -2.53 5.50
CA VAL A 81 1.82 -1.58 4.44
C VAL A 81 0.32 -1.26 4.45
N ALA A 82 -0.05 -0.07 4.01
CA ALA A 82 -1.44 0.28 3.77
C ALA A 82 -1.83 -0.10 2.33
N ALA A 83 -3.03 -0.64 2.15
CA ALA A 83 -3.67 -0.71 0.85
C ALA A 83 -4.22 0.67 0.45
N ASN A 84 -4.73 0.78 -0.77
CA ASN A 84 -5.49 1.96 -1.17
C ASN A 84 -6.77 2.13 -0.33
N LEU A 85 -7.40 3.28 -0.50
CA LEU A 85 -8.49 3.84 0.31
C LEU A 85 -9.74 2.98 0.46
N ASP A 86 -9.99 2.49 1.66
CA ASP A 86 -11.29 1.94 2.07
C ASP A 86 -11.56 2.28 3.54
N PRO A 87 -12.02 3.51 3.85
CA PRO A 87 -12.24 3.91 5.23
C PRO A 87 -13.26 3.01 5.92
N ALA A 88 -12.97 2.64 7.18
CA ALA A 88 -13.93 1.93 8.01
C ALA A 88 -15.16 2.82 8.31
N PRO A 89 -16.28 2.25 8.79
CA PRO A 89 -17.39 3.05 9.30
C PRO A 89 -16.92 4.10 10.31
N PHE A 90 -17.35 5.36 10.12
CA PHE A 90 -16.92 6.55 10.86
C PHE A 90 -15.47 6.99 10.63
N ASP A 91 -14.83 6.53 9.55
CA ASP A 91 -13.46 6.88 9.23
C ASP A 91 -13.36 7.86 8.05
N VAL A 92 -12.23 8.56 7.98
CA VAL A 92 -11.89 9.51 6.93
C VAL A 92 -10.50 9.21 6.42
N ASP A 93 -10.38 9.03 5.11
CA ASP A 93 -9.10 8.83 4.46
C ASP A 93 -8.88 9.76 3.26
N PHE A 94 -7.61 9.94 2.87
CA PHE A 94 -7.18 10.83 1.80
C PHE A 94 -6.53 10.12 0.62
N GLY A 95 -6.82 10.59 -0.60
CA GLY A 95 -6.20 10.15 -1.86
C GLY A 95 -7.19 9.56 -2.88
N ARG A 96 -6.67 8.75 -3.80
CA ARG A 96 -7.43 8.05 -4.86
C ARG A 96 -7.82 6.62 -4.51
N VAL A 97 -9.05 6.25 -4.82
CA VAL A 97 -9.57 4.87 -4.65
C VAL A 97 -8.83 3.88 -5.56
N ASN A 98 -8.28 4.35 -6.68
CA ASN A 98 -7.52 3.55 -7.63
C ASN A 98 -6.14 4.17 -7.87
N GLU A 99 -5.20 3.36 -8.37
CA GLU A 99 -3.82 3.76 -8.70
C GLU A 99 -3.01 4.16 -7.47
N TRP A 100 -2.11 5.13 -7.55
CA TRP A 100 -1.41 5.64 -6.38
C TRP A 100 -2.32 6.54 -5.55
N GLN A 101 -2.31 6.35 -4.22
CA GLN A 101 -3.06 7.17 -3.27
C GLN A 101 -2.87 8.68 -3.53
N PHE A 102 -1.64 9.12 -3.81
CA PHE A 102 -1.31 10.48 -4.23
C PHE A 102 -0.52 10.45 -5.53
N GLN A 103 -1.07 11.09 -6.57
CA GLN A 103 -0.42 11.17 -7.87
C GLN A 103 -0.44 12.61 -8.39
N PRO A 104 0.72 13.31 -8.38
CA PRO A 104 0.82 14.65 -8.94
C PRO A 104 0.51 14.65 -10.44
N SER A 105 -0.15 15.71 -10.90
CA SER A 105 -0.44 15.99 -12.30
C SER A 105 0.18 17.34 -12.67
N GLY A 106 1.40 17.31 -13.21
CA GLY A 106 2.16 18.53 -13.44
C GLY A 106 2.55 19.21 -12.13
N SER A 107 2.09 20.44 -11.92
CA SER A 107 2.37 21.23 -10.70
C SER A 107 1.29 21.11 -9.62
N SER A 108 0.20 20.37 -9.87
CA SER A 108 -0.89 20.19 -8.91
C SER A 108 -0.96 18.76 -8.40
N LEU A 109 -1.54 18.60 -7.22
CA LEU A 109 -1.88 17.31 -6.63
C LEU A 109 -3.34 17.34 -6.18
N ASP A 110 -4.18 16.55 -6.82
CA ASP A 110 -5.55 16.35 -6.38
C ASP A 110 -5.57 15.33 -5.24
N VAL A 111 -6.03 15.77 -4.07
CA VAL A 111 -6.22 14.91 -2.90
C VAL A 111 -7.71 14.67 -2.72
N GLY A 112 -8.16 13.46 -3.07
CA GLY A 112 -9.52 13.02 -2.75
C GLY A 112 -9.70 12.91 -1.24
N VAL A 113 -10.89 13.20 -0.74
CA VAL A 113 -11.27 12.96 0.66
C VAL A 113 -12.42 11.97 0.64
N ARG A 114 -12.27 10.85 1.34
CA ARG A 114 -13.31 9.83 1.43
C ARG A 114 -13.75 9.70 2.88
N ILE A 115 -15.04 9.78 3.10
CA ILE A 115 -15.67 9.65 4.41
C ILE A 115 -16.68 8.51 4.31
N GLN A 116 -16.59 7.54 5.21
CA GLN A 116 -17.51 6.41 5.23
C GLN A 116 -18.49 6.54 6.39
N ALA A 117 -19.77 6.75 6.06
CA ALA A 117 -20.84 6.57 7.04
C ALA A 117 -21.06 5.06 7.28
N PRO A 118 -21.46 4.65 8.49
CA PRO A 118 -21.89 3.28 8.74
C PRO A 118 -23.11 2.89 7.91
N ASP A 119 -23.27 1.58 7.71
CA ASP A 119 -24.43 1.02 7.03
C ASP A 119 -25.74 1.44 7.69
N GLY A 120 -26.64 2.01 6.90
CA GLY A 120 -27.94 2.49 7.36
C GLY A 120 -27.91 3.86 8.05
N GLU A 121 -26.75 4.49 8.15
CA GLU A 121 -26.60 5.85 8.66
C GLU A 121 -26.35 6.86 7.52
N GLN A 122 -26.72 8.12 7.78
CA GLN A 122 -26.48 9.22 6.85
C GLN A 122 -25.51 10.21 7.49
N LEU A 123 -24.47 10.59 6.75
CA LEU A 123 -23.58 11.66 7.15
C LEU A 123 -24.30 13.02 7.00
N ILE A 124 -24.66 13.64 8.12
CA ILE A 124 -25.41 14.91 8.13
C ILE A 124 -24.48 16.12 8.07
N ASN A 125 -23.37 16.05 8.80
CA ASN A 125 -22.30 17.04 8.74
C ASN A 125 -20.95 16.36 8.90
N PHE A 126 -19.90 17.06 8.47
CA PHE A 126 -18.52 16.69 8.74
C PHE A 126 -17.64 17.93 8.62
N GLN A 127 -16.46 17.86 9.23
CA GLN A 127 -15.40 18.83 9.03
C GLN A 127 -14.11 18.06 8.84
N VAL A 128 -13.37 18.40 7.79
CA VAL A 128 -12.04 17.85 7.54
C VAL A 128 -11.02 18.98 7.63
N LEU A 129 -9.97 18.75 8.42
CA LEU A 129 -8.79 19.60 8.46
C LEU A 129 -7.67 18.86 7.73
N CYS A 130 -7.20 19.42 6.62
CA CYS A 130 -6.05 18.89 5.89
C CYS A 130 -4.81 19.70 6.26
N GLU A 131 -3.81 19.04 6.84
CA GLU A 131 -2.51 19.62 7.12
C GLU A 131 -1.49 19.10 6.11
N PHE A 132 -0.68 20.00 5.56
CA PHE A 132 0.40 19.68 4.64
C PHE A 132 1.56 20.64 4.85
N ASP A 133 2.75 20.19 4.46
CA ASP A 133 3.97 20.98 4.58
C ASP A 133 3.98 22.12 3.54
N LEU A 134 3.98 23.36 4.04
CA LEU A 134 3.90 24.56 3.22
C LEU A 134 5.20 24.85 2.46
N ASP A 135 6.30 24.18 2.79
CA ASP A 135 7.53 24.24 2.00
C ASP A 135 7.39 23.49 0.66
N PHE A 136 6.41 22.59 0.56
CA PHE A 136 6.17 21.75 -0.63
C PHE A 136 4.84 22.02 -1.32
N LEU A 137 3.80 22.35 -0.56
CA LEU A 137 2.43 22.44 -1.07
C LEU A 137 1.74 23.74 -0.64
N THR A 138 0.92 24.28 -1.53
CA THR A 138 -0.03 25.34 -1.22
C THR A 138 -1.42 24.91 -1.65
N SER A 139 -2.46 25.27 -0.89
CA SER A 139 -3.84 25.00 -1.30
C SER A 139 -4.26 25.92 -2.45
N GLU A 140 -4.73 25.34 -3.55
CA GLU A 140 -5.35 26.09 -4.64
C GLU A 140 -6.87 26.22 -4.49
N GLY A 141 -7.51 25.27 -3.80
CA GLY A 141 -8.95 25.28 -3.52
C GLY A 141 -9.48 23.91 -3.09
N ALA A 142 -10.79 23.83 -2.89
CA ALA A 142 -11.51 22.57 -2.64
C ALA A 142 -12.77 22.54 -3.50
N THR A 143 -13.05 21.40 -4.10
CA THR A 143 -14.29 21.14 -4.86
C THR A 143 -15.02 19.97 -4.21
N PHE A 144 -16.35 20.06 -4.19
CA PHE A 144 -17.21 18.97 -3.71
C PHE A 144 -17.85 18.30 -4.91
N ALA A 145 -17.70 16.98 -5.01
CA ALA A 145 -18.44 16.15 -5.95
C ALA A 145 -19.13 15.04 -5.16
N GLU A 146 -20.46 15.01 -5.18
CA GLU A 146 -21.21 13.81 -4.78
C GLU A 146 -21.07 12.78 -5.90
N ALA A 147 -20.42 11.66 -5.60
CA ALA A 147 -20.45 10.49 -6.45
C ALA A 147 -21.15 9.36 -5.69
N ALA A 148 -22.15 8.74 -6.32
CA ALA A 148 -22.66 7.46 -5.88
C ALA A 148 -21.61 6.41 -6.28
N TRP A 149 -21.04 5.74 -5.28
CA TRP A 149 -20.00 4.75 -5.49
C TRP A 149 -20.64 3.36 -5.61
N SER A 150 -20.31 2.63 -6.68
CA SER A 150 -20.72 1.23 -6.95
C SER A 150 -19.55 0.29 -6.82
#